data_AF-A0A9D1KBV3-F1
#
_entry.id   AF-A0A9D1KBV3-F1
#
_cell.length_a   1.000
_cell.length_b   1.000
_cell.length_c   1.000
_cell.angle_alpha   90.00
_cell.angle_beta   90.00
_cell.angle_gamma   90.00
#
_symmetry.space_group_name_H-M   'P 1'
#
loop_
_entity.id
_entity.type
_entity.pdbx_description
1 polymer ?
#
loop_
_entity_poly.entity_id
_entity_poly.type
_entity_poly.pdbx_seq_one_letter_code
_entity_poly.pdbx_strand_id
1 'polypeptide(L)'
;MINNDMNKFKVSDEKNVQYEMRLYEINGNFFETLEELKKYCKNNNLSIDTAYLLDYIRTMAGRSDVIRKSNFDGKGLCYTVVDEDGYGIYNNERSIKCERFVWEFNYGDIREMYEPFRKKGVVFEDDIYFKIDEREQRILKKIKEKRYFNS
;
A
#
# COMPACT_ATOMS: atom_id res chain seq x y z
N MET A 1 -27.97 -25.06 -14.08
CA MET A 1 -27.67 -23.62 -14.03
C MET A 1 -26.65 -23.41 -12.93
N ILE A 2 -25.37 -23.32 -13.28
CA ILE A 2 -24.28 -23.03 -12.33
C ILE A 2 -24.14 -21.51 -12.33
N ASN A 3 -24.65 -20.87 -11.27
CA ASN A 3 -24.92 -19.43 -11.23
C ASN A 3 -23.65 -18.58 -11.21
N ASN A 4 -23.76 -17.44 -11.91
CA ASN A 4 -22.79 -16.37 -12.15
C ASN A 4 -22.21 -15.67 -10.89
N ASP A 5 -22.42 -16.20 -9.69
CA ASP A 5 -22.14 -15.50 -8.42
C ASP A 5 -20.70 -15.66 -7.93
N MET A 6 -19.94 -16.67 -8.38
CA MET A 6 -18.53 -16.83 -7.97
C MET A 6 -17.63 -15.69 -8.47
N ASN A 7 -18.02 -14.99 -9.55
CA ASN A 7 -17.26 -13.88 -10.11
C ASN A 7 -17.29 -12.62 -9.24
N LYS A 8 -18.20 -12.48 -8.26
CA LYS A 8 -18.30 -11.27 -7.43
C LYS A 8 -17.15 -11.11 -6.42
N PHE A 9 -16.57 -12.24 -6.00
CA PHE A 9 -15.47 -12.28 -5.03
C PHE A 9 -14.13 -12.55 -5.69
N LYS A 10 -14.13 -12.79 -7.00
CA LYS A 10 -12.91 -12.78 -7.79
C LYS A 10 -12.55 -11.32 -8.02
N VAL A 11 -11.44 -10.89 -7.44
CA VAL A 11 -10.79 -9.67 -7.92
C VAL A 11 -10.30 -10.02 -9.33
N SER A 12 -10.98 -9.47 -10.33
CA SER A 12 -10.85 -9.88 -11.72
C SER A 12 -9.39 -9.84 -12.19
N ASP A 13 -9.07 -10.77 -13.11
CA ASP A 13 -7.77 -10.90 -13.74
C ASP A 13 -7.19 -9.52 -14.09
N GLU A 14 -5.98 -9.25 -13.61
CA GLU A 14 -4.96 -8.19 -13.87
C GLU A 14 -5.33 -6.87 -14.61
N LYS A 15 -6.30 -6.87 -15.52
CA LYS A 15 -6.62 -5.83 -16.51
C LYS A 15 -7.69 -4.81 -16.11
N ASN A 16 -8.48 -5.01 -15.05
CA ASN A 16 -9.65 -4.15 -14.76
C ASN A 16 -9.67 -3.48 -13.38
N VAL A 17 -8.61 -3.62 -12.57
CA VAL A 17 -8.52 -2.84 -11.32
C VAL A 17 -8.03 -1.44 -11.65
N GLN A 18 -8.95 -0.47 -11.58
CA GLN A 18 -8.63 0.94 -11.77
C GLN A 18 -7.86 1.45 -10.55
N TYR A 19 -6.63 1.92 -10.79
CA TYR A 19 -5.81 2.59 -9.80
C TYR A 19 -5.86 4.10 -10.03
N GLU A 20 -5.76 4.88 -8.95
CA GLU A 20 -5.72 6.34 -9.04
C GLU A 20 -4.31 6.88 -9.14
N MET A 21 -3.35 6.14 -8.57
CA MET A 21 -1.93 6.47 -8.64
C MET A 21 -1.11 5.20 -8.76
N ARG A 22 -0.07 5.24 -9.59
CA ARG A 22 0.93 4.19 -9.73
C ARG A 22 2.30 4.75 -9.42
N LEU A 23 3.07 4.02 -8.63
CA LEU A 23 4.48 4.25 -8.38
C LEU A 23 5.28 3.02 -8.77
N TYR A 24 6.54 3.23 -9.12
CA TYR A 24 7.52 2.19 -9.33
C TYR A 24 8.46 2.14 -8.13
N GLU A 25 8.69 0.96 -7.56
CA GLU A 25 9.55 0.76 -6.40
C GLU A 25 10.72 -0.15 -6.75
N ILE A 26 11.93 0.23 -6.35
CA ILE A 26 13.09 -0.68 -6.33
C ILE A 26 13.99 -0.35 -5.16
N ASN A 27 14.28 -1.34 -4.32
CA ASN A 27 15.11 -1.20 -3.12
C ASN A 27 14.70 0.00 -2.24
N GLY A 28 13.40 0.20 -2.02
CA GLY A 28 12.87 1.30 -1.19
C GLY A 28 12.93 2.70 -1.83
N ASN A 29 13.27 2.79 -3.13
CA ASN A 29 13.22 4.04 -3.89
C ASN A 29 11.98 4.06 -4.79
N PHE A 30 11.30 5.20 -4.86
CA PHE A 30 10.01 5.34 -5.54
C PHE A 30 10.07 6.33 -6.70
N PHE A 31 9.44 5.98 -7.81
CA PHE A 31 9.42 6.79 -9.05
C PHE A 31 7.99 6.90 -9.58
N GLU A 32 7.65 8.04 -10.18
CA GLU A 32 6.34 8.26 -10.78
C GLU A 32 6.28 7.75 -12.21
N THR A 33 7.44 7.76 -12.88
CA THR A 33 7.54 7.36 -14.29
C THR A 33 8.47 6.18 -14.48
N LEU A 34 8.18 5.40 -15.52
CA LEU A 34 9.05 4.32 -15.97
C LEU A 34 10.42 4.85 -16.43
N GLU A 35 10.47 6.07 -16.95
CA GLU A 35 11.72 6.70 -17.42
C GLU A 35 12.66 7.03 -16.26
N GLU A 36 12.12 7.56 -15.16
CA GLU A 36 12.88 7.80 -13.92
C GLU A 36 13.44 6.50 -13.36
N LEU A 37 12.61 5.45 -13.27
CA LEU A 37 13.05 4.12 -12.84
C LEU A 37 14.19 3.60 -13.73
N LYS A 38 14.01 3.63 -15.06
CA LYS A 38 15.03 3.16 -16.03
C LYS A 38 16.34 3.92 -15.85
N LYS A 39 16.29 5.23 -15.68
CA LYS A 39 17.47 6.07 -15.44
C LYS A 39 18.16 5.69 -14.14
N TYR A 40 17.40 5.47 -13.06
CA TYR A 40 17.95 5.03 -11.78
C TYR A 40 18.60 3.65 -11.88
N CYS A 41 17.93 2.66 -12.48
CA CYS A 41 18.49 1.32 -12.66
C CYS A 41 19.79 1.34 -13.47
N LYS A 42 19.83 2.12 -14.56
CA LYS A 42 21.03 2.28 -15.38
C LYS A 42 22.20 2.86 -14.57
N ASN A 43 21.95 3.87 -13.76
CA ASN A 43 22.99 4.54 -12.97
C ASN A 43 23.50 3.68 -11.81
N ASN A 44 22.70 2.73 -11.32
CA ASN A 44 23.04 1.90 -10.16
C ASN A 44 23.33 0.43 -10.54
N ASN A 45 23.42 0.11 -11.83
CA ASN A 45 23.63 -1.25 -12.35
C ASN A 45 22.63 -2.29 -11.79
N LEU A 46 21.36 -1.91 -11.74
CA LEU A 46 20.25 -2.75 -11.28
C LEU A 46 19.42 -3.27 -12.46
N SER A 47 18.83 -4.47 -12.29
CA SER A 47 17.83 -4.97 -13.23
C SER A 47 16.48 -4.31 -12.97
N ILE A 48 15.77 -3.92 -14.02
CA ILE A 48 14.42 -3.38 -13.90
C ILE A 48 13.41 -4.47 -13.49
N ASP A 49 13.72 -5.74 -13.77
CA ASP A 49 12.83 -6.87 -13.47
C ASP A 49 12.70 -7.14 -11.97
N THR A 50 13.63 -6.60 -11.16
CA THR A 50 13.54 -6.67 -9.69
C THR A 50 12.72 -5.52 -9.09
N ALA A 51 12.17 -4.64 -9.92
CA ALA A 51 11.29 -3.57 -9.47
C ALA A 51 9.88 -4.12 -9.18
N TYR A 52 9.13 -3.32 -8.42
CA TYR A 52 7.73 -3.54 -8.12
C TYR A 52 6.89 -2.38 -8.66
N LEU A 53 5.64 -2.69 -8.99
CA LEU A 53 4.59 -1.72 -9.22
C LEU A 53 3.77 -1.60 -7.94
N LEU A 54 3.57 -0.37 -7.48
CA LEU A 54 2.69 -0.04 -6.38
C LEU A 54 1.52 0.77 -6.92
N ASP A 55 0.31 0.25 -6.78
CA ASP A 55 -0.90 0.93 -7.21
C ASP A 55 -1.76 1.29 -6.01
N TYR A 56 -2.15 2.55 -5.91
CA TYR A 56 -3.13 3.01 -4.96
C TYR A 56 -4.54 2.90 -5.57
N ILE A 57 -5.42 2.22 -4.85
CA ILE A 57 -6.79 1.91 -5.25
C ILE A 57 -7.72 2.42 -4.16
N ARG A 58 -8.57 3.38 -4.51
CA ARG A 58 -9.46 4.02 -3.54
C ARG A 58 -10.43 3.06 -2.86
N THR A 59 -10.97 2.08 -3.60
CA THR A 59 -11.91 1.12 -3.03
C THR A 59 -11.73 -0.25 -3.66
N MET A 60 -11.50 -1.28 -2.85
CA MET A 60 -11.32 -2.65 -3.30
C MET A 60 -11.74 -3.63 -2.19
N ALA A 61 -12.52 -4.66 -2.57
CA ALA A 61 -12.97 -5.73 -1.67
C ALA A 61 -13.53 -5.24 -0.31
N GLY A 62 -14.37 -4.20 -0.36
CA GLY A 62 -15.04 -3.63 0.82
C GLY A 62 -14.14 -2.81 1.75
N ARG A 63 -12.93 -2.45 1.29
CA ARG A 63 -11.99 -1.59 2.01
C ARG A 63 -11.61 -0.38 1.17
N SER A 64 -11.38 0.74 1.85
CA SER A 64 -10.80 1.94 1.26
C SER A 64 -9.27 1.85 1.27
N ASP A 65 -8.61 2.71 0.49
CA ASP A 65 -7.17 2.97 0.60
C ASP A 65 -6.27 1.74 0.44
N VAL A 66 -6.58 0.90 -0.54
CA VAL A 66 -5.86 -0.34 -0.78
C VAL A 66 -4.62 -0.08 -1.62
N ILE A 67 -3.47 -0.56 -1.15
CA ILE A 67 -2.24 -0.60 -1.94
C ILE A 67 -2.06 -1.98 -2.53
N ARG A 68 -1.81 -2.01 -3.83
CA ARG A 68 -1.51 -3.21 -4.59
C ARG A 68 -0.03 -3.23 -4.93
N LYS A 69 0.71 -4.22 -4.44
CA LYS A 69 2.10 -4.49 -4.81
C LYS A 69 2.15 -5.66 -5.79
N SER A 70 2.83 -5.47 -6.92
CA SER A 70 3.07 -6.52 -7.91
C SER A 70 4.49 -6.43 -8.44
N ASN A 71 5.03 -7.54 -8.94
CA ASN A 71 6.31 -7.52 -9.65
C ASN A 71 6.20 -6.64 -10.90
N PHE A 72 7.35 -6.24 -11.45
CA PHE A 72 7.40 -5.41 -12.66
C PHE A 72 6.69 -6.03 -13.87
N ASP A 73 6.66 -7.36 -13.97
CA ASP A 73 5.93 -8.11 -15.00
C ASP A 73 4.43 -8.23 -14.74
N GLY A 74 3.93 -7.64 -13.64
CA GLY A 74 2.54 -7.68 -13.20
C GLY A 74 2.15 -8.92 -12.39
N LYS A 75 3.03 -9.91 -12.26
CA LYS A 75 2.76 -11.14 -11.49
C LYS A 75 3.09 -10.94 -10.00
N GLY A 76 2.66 -11.87 -9.15
CA GLY A 76 3.03 -11.85 -7.73
C GLY A 76 2.36 -10.70 -6.99
N LEU A 77 1.04 -10.78 -6.91
CA LEU A 77 0.16 -9.71 -6.48
C LEU A 77 -0.18 -9.80 -4.99
N CYS A 78 0.04 -8.72 -4.25
CA CYS A 78 -0.41 -8.57 -2.87
C CYS A 78 -1.24 -7.29 -2.75
N TYR A 79 -2.43 -7.39 -2.16
CA TYR A 79 -3.23 -6.21 -1.79
C TYR A 79 -3.16 -6.04 -0.28
N THR A 80 -2.80 -4.84 0.14
CA THR A 80 -2.67 -4.49 1.56
C THR A 80 -3.54 -3.30 1.91
N VAL A 81 -4.11 -3.35 3.11
CA VAL A 81 -4.82 -2.22 3.74
C VAL A 81 -4.29 -2.03 5.15
N VAL A 82 -4.23 -0.79 5.62
CA VAL A 82 -3.89 -0.47 7.01
C VAL A 82 -5.11 -0.69 7.91
N ASP A 83 -4.88 -1.21 9.10
CA ASP A 83 -5.86 -1.32 10.18
C ASP A 83 -5.25 -0.78 11.49
N GLU A 84 -6.07 -0.48 12.50
CA GLU A 84 -5.67 0.22 13.71
C GLU A 84 -4.48 -0.45 14.43
N ASP A 85 -4.40 -1.78 14.38
CA ASP A 85 -3.39 -2.60 15.06
C ASP A 85 -2.35 -3.24 14.11
N GLY A 86 -2.39 -2.92 12.81
CA GLY A 86 -1.46 -3.52 11.83
C GLY A 86 -1.91 -3.37 10.38
N TYR A 87 -1.93 -4.47 9.64
CA TYR A 87 -2.34 -4.46 8.24
C TYR A 87 -3.05 -5.75 7.82
N GLY A 88 -3.95 -5.65 6.85
CA GLY A 88 -4.64 -6.77 6.23
C GLY A 88 -4.08 -7.09 4.86
N ILE A 89 -3.88 -8.37 4.55
CA ILE A 89 -3.60 -8.87 3.20
C ILE A 89 -4.88 -9.50 2.63
N TYR A 90 -5.27 -9.13 1.40
CA TYR A 90 -6.43 -9.75 0.77
C TYR A 90 -6.16 -11.20 0.38
N ASN A 91 -7.03 -12.13 0.82
CA ASN A 91 -6.95 -13.53 0.46
C ASN A 91 -8.05 -13.89 -0.55
N ASN A 92 -7.69 -13.90 -1.84
CA ASN A 92 -8.62 -14.16 -2.94
C ASN A 92 -9.19 -15.59 -2.89
N GLU A 93 -8.35 -16.59 -2.62
CA GLU A 93 -8.77 -18.00 -2.57
C GLU A 93 -9.81 -18.25 -1.47
N ARG A 94 -9.55 -17.74 -0.27
CA ARG A 94 -10.51 -17.83 0.84
C ARG A 94 -11.75 -16.99 0.59
N SER A 95 -11.62 -15.86 -0.11
CA SER A 95 -12.77 -15.02 -0.44
C SER A 95 -13.75 -15.74 -1.36
N ILE A 96 -13.24 -16.43 -2.39
CA ILE A 96 -14.04 -17.26 -3.29
C ILE A 96 -14.68 -18.41 -2.51
N LYS A 97 -13.89 -19.12 -1.69
CA LYS A 97 -14.36 -20.28 -0.92
C LYS A 97 -15.44 -19.94 0.11
N CYS A 98 -15.29 -18.82 0.80
CA CYS A 98 -16.20 -18.41 1.88
C CYS A 98 -17.30 -17.46 1.43
N GLU A 99 -17.36 -17.14 0.13
CA GLU A 99 -18.34 -16.23 -0.46
C GLU A 99 -18.44 -14.88 0.27
N ARG A 100 -17.29 -14.33 0.67
CA ARG A 100 -17.17 -13.01 1.31
C ARG A 100 -15.76 -12.47 1.14
N PHE A 101 -15.56 -11.16 1.22
CA PHE A 101 -14.20 -10.61 1.23
C PHE A 101 -13.46 -11.04 2.51
N VAL A 102 -12.31 -11.69 2.34
CA VAL A 102 -11.45 -12.16 3.41
C VAL A 102 -10.14 -11.39 3.38
N TRP A 103 -9.87 -10.69 4.47
CA TRP A 103 -8.61 -10.01 4.75
C TRP A 103 -7.92 -10.73 5.91
N GLU A 104 -6.67 -11.11 5.73
CA GLU A 104 -5.84 -11.77 6.73
C GLU A 104 -5.00 -10.73 7.44
N PHE A 105 -5.36 -10.43 8.69
CA PHE A 105 -4.73 -9.39 9.50
C PHE A 105 -3.47 -9.90 10.17
N ASN A 106 -2.41 -9.11 10.08
CA ASN A 106 -1.11 -9.38 10.67
C ASN A 106 -0.66 -8.18 11.52
N TYR A 107 0.13 -8.50 12.55
CA TYR A 107 0.87 -7.50 13.31
C TYR A 107 2.09 -7.02 12.51
N GLY A 108 2.37 -5.71 12.58
CA GLY A 108 3.50 -5.08 11.89
C GLY A 108 3.10 -3.75 11.27
N ASP A 109 4.04 -3.11 10.60
CA ASP A 109 3.79 -1.88 9.85
C ASP A 109 4.10 -2.06 8.37
N ILE A 110 3.33 -1.35 7.55
CA ILE A 110 3.54 -1.23 6.10
C ILE A 110 3.74 0.24 5.74
N ARG A 111 4.26 1.03 6.68
CA ARG A 111 4.38 2.48 6.57
C ARG A 111 5.17 2.89 5.33
N GLU A 112 6.25 2.16 5.04
CA GLU A 112 7.12 2.40 3.89
C GLU A 112 6.38 2.28 2.55
N MET A 113 5.31 1.48 2.47
CA MET A 113 4.49 1.38 1.25
C MET A 113 3.50 2.54 1.12
N TYR A 114 3.00 3.10 2.22
CA TYR A 114 2.00 4.18 2.23
C TYR A 114 2.62 5.59 2.11
N GLU A 115 3.77 5.80 2.75
CA GLU A 115 4.44 7.09 2.82
C GLU A 115 4.72 7.73 1.44
N PRO A 116 5.13 6.99 0.40
CA PRO A 116 5.33 7.54 -0.94
C PRO A 116 4.06 8.14 -1.53
N PHE A 117 2.91 7.47 -1.38
CA PHE A 117 1.62 7.99 -1.86
C PHE A 117 1.19 9.23 -1.08
N ARG A 118 1.38 9.22 0.25
CA ARG A 118 1.11 10.41 1.08
C ARG A 118 1.94 11.62 0.64
N LYS A 119 3.24 11.42 0.40
CA LYS A 119 4.14 12.48 -0.09
C LYS A 119 3.71 13.05 -1.45
N LYS A 120 2.93 12.29 -2.22
CA LYS A 120 2.36 12.70 -3.51
C LYS A 120 0.94 13.26 -3.40
N GLY A 121 0.43 13.46 -2.19
CA GLY A 121 -0.85 14.13 -1.93
C GLY A 121 -2.06 13.21 -1.82
N VAL A 122 -1.87 11.88 -1.77
CA VAL A 122 -2.95 10.97 -1.41
C VAL A 122 -3.36 11.23 0.05
N VAL A 123 -4.65 11.48 0.27
CA VAL A 123 -5.26 11.63 1.59
C VAL A 123 -6.03 10.35 1.88
N PHE A 124 -5.56 9.58 2.85
CA PHE A 124 -6.20 8.33 3.27
C PHE A 124 -7.36 8.62 4.25
N GLU A 125 -8.47 7.90 4.11
CA GLU A 125 -9.71 8.06 4.89
C GLU A 125 -9.49 7.80 6.39
N ASP A 126 -8.67 6.81 6.73
CA ASP A 126 -8.27 6.49 8.11
C ASP A 126 -6.75 6.38 8.24
N ASP A 127 -6.07 7.51 8.03
CA ASP A 127 -4.60 7.59 8.08
C ASP A 127 -4.03 7.39 9.51
N ILE A 128 -3.98 6.13 9.96
CA ILE A 128 -3.46 5.72 11.27
C ILE A 128 -2.01 6.13 11.43
N TYR A 129 -1.20 6.00 10.38
CA TYR A 129 0.20 6.41 10.43
C TYR A 129 0.35 7.93 10.61
N PHE A 130 -0.53 8.75 10.01
CA PHE A 130 -0.55 10.19 10.27
C PHE A 130 -0.96 10.50 11.72
N LYS A 131 -1.98 9.80 12.25
CA LYS A 131 -2.39 9.93 13.66
C LYS A 131 -1.24 9.59 14.62
N ILE A 132 -0.44 8.56 14.31
CA ILE A 132 0.78 8.20 15.06
C ILE A 132 1.83 9.31 14.98
N ASP A 133 2.15 9.78 13.77
CA ASP A 133 3.13 10.86 13.54
C ASP A 133 2.76 12.14 14.30
N GLU A 134 1.50 12.56 14.26
CA GLU A 134 1.01 13.72 15.03
C GLU A 134 1.20 13.51 16.53
N ARG A 135 0.88 12.31 17.04
CA ARG A 135 1.02 11.99 18.46
C ARG A 135 2.48 12.07 18.89
N GLU A 136 3.38 11.49 18.10
CA GLU A 136 4.82 11.53 18.35
C GLU A 136 5.37 12.96 18.33
N GLN A 137 4.99 13.77 17.34
CA GLN A 137 5.36 15.20 17.27
C GLN A 137 4.88 15.97 18.51
N ARG A 138 3.64 15.72 18.97
CA ARG A 138 3.11 16.33 20.20
C ARG A 138 3.91 15.92 21.44
N ILE A 139 4.29 14.65 21.55
CA ILE A 139 5.13 14.15 22.66
C ILE A 139 6.51 14.80 22.61
N LEU A 140 7.16 14.84 21.43
CA LEU A 140 8.47 15.46 21.24
C LEU A 140 8.46 16.96 21.58
N LYS A 141 7.42 17.68 21.18
CA LYS A 141 7.23 19.08 21.53
C LYS A 141 7.17 19.28 23.04
N LYS A 142 6.36 18.48 23.75
CA LYS A 142 6.28 18.51 25.22
C LYS A 142 7.61 18.20 25.89
N ILE A 143 8.39 17.26 25.35
CA ILE A 143 9.73 16.93 25.87
C ILE A 143 10.68 18.11 25.69
N LYS A 144 10.69 18.75 24.50
CA LYS A 144 11.52 19.92 24.24
C LYS A 144 11.16 21.07 25.16
N GLU A 145 9.87 21.40 25.29
CA GLU A 145 9.38 22.44 26.20
C GLU A 145 9.84 22.17 27.65
N LYS A 146 9.68 20.94 28.16
CA LYS A 146 10.18 20.57 29.49
C LYS A 146 11.70 20.69 29.64
N ARG A 147 12.49 20.48 28.58
CA ARG A 147 13.94 20.70 28.61
C ARG A 147 14.29 22.19 28.72
N TYR A 148 13.54 23.07 28.04
CA TYR A 148 13.74 24.53 28.12
C TYR A 148 13.28 25.14 29.47
N PHE A 149 12.38 24.49 30.20
CA PHE A 149 11.98 24.93 31.55
C PHE A 149 12.90 24.44 32.68
N ASN A 150 13.79 23.48 32.39
CA ASN A 150 14.74 22.91 33.35
C ASN A 150 16.20 23.34 33.08
N SER A 151 16.40 24.39 32.29
CA SER A 151 17.68 25.05 31.96
C SER A 151 17.58 26.53 32.26
#